data_AF-Q5J7C9-F1
#
_entry.id   AF-Q5J7C9-F1
#
_cell.length_a   1.000
_cell.length_b   1.000
_cell.length_c   1.000
_cell.angle_alpha   90.00
_cell.angle_beta   90.00
_cell.angle_gamma   90.00
#
_symmetry.space_group_name_H-M   'P 1'
#
loop_
_entity.id
_entity.type
_entity.pdbx_description
1 polymer ?
#
loop_
_entity_poly.entity_id
_entity_poly.type
_entity_poly.pdbx_seq_one_letter_code
_entity_poly.pdbx_strand_id
1 'polypeptide(L)'
;MGLGKHPVSEYISTHPFCYGKNSIHWLSKSCPPPDSHTFEETKRIMIGHDVCLGANTVILDGVTVGNGAIIGAGSVVTKNIPPYAVAAGVPCKVLYYRFNDDTRNKLEKMKWWEKDYEELELILSEFKYPDSE
;
A
#
# COMPACT_ATOMS: atom_id res chain seq x y z
N MET A 1 7.59 6.46 -3.80
CA MET A 1 6.48 5.68 -4.40
C MET A 1 6.74 5.59 -5.89
N GLY A 2 6.66 4.39 -6.48
CA GLY A 2 7.06 4.18 -7.87
C GLY A 2 5.88 4.27 -8.82
N LEU A 3 5.97 5.13 -9.83
CA LEU A 3 4.97 5.27 -10.90
C LEU A 3 5.36 4.36 -12.08
N GLY A 4 4.37 3.68 -12.65
CA GLY A 4 4.49 3.12 -13.99
C GLY A 4 4.57 1.61 -14.00
N LYS A 5 3.38 0.99 -14.03
CA LYS A 5 3.27 -0.35 -14.60
C LYS A 5 3.43 -0.23 -16.12
N HIS A 6 4.03 -1.25 -16.73
CA HIS A 6 4.13 -1.37 -18.17
C HIS A 6 3.52 -2.72 -18.58
N PRO A 7 2.72 -2.77 -19.66
CA PRO A 7 2.19 -4.03 -20.15
C PRO A 7 3.31 -4.77 -20.89
N VAL A 8 4.08 -5.56 -20.14
CA VAL A 8 5.26 -6.28 -20.64
C VAL A 8 4.93 -7.51 -21.49
N SER A 9 3.67 -7.94 -21.51
CA SER A 9 3.22 -9.15 -22.22
C SER A 9 2.01 -8.95 -23.13
N GLU A 10 1.32 -7.81 -23.05
CA GLU A 10 0.10 -7.55 -23.84
C GLU A 10 0.40 -6.87 -25.18
N TYR A 11 1.53 -6.14 -25.28
CA TYR A 11 1.96 -5.43 -26.47
C TYR A 11 3.38 -5.83 -26.85
N ILE A 12 3.70 -5.70 -28.14
CA ILE A 12 5.04 -5.96 -28.68
C ILE A 12 6.08 -4.98 -28.10
N SER A 13 5.65 -3.78 -27.68
CA SER A 13 6.50 -2.75 -27.11
C SER A 13 5.89 -2.17 -25.84
N THR A 14 6.74 -1.84 -24.88
CA THR A 14 6.38 -1.10 -23.65
C THR A 14 6.40 0.42 -23.85
N HIS A 15 6.50 0.91 -25.10
CA HIS A 15 6.42 2.33 -25.37
C HIS A 15 4.99 2.85 -25.10
N PRO A 16 4.82 3.99 -24.41
CA PRO A 16 3.50 4.56 -24.09
C PRO A 16 2.56 4.82 -25.27
N PHE A 17 3.01 4.76 -26.53
CA PHE A 17 2.11 4.93 -27.67
C PHE A 17 1.17 3.73 -27.84
N CYS A 18 1.61 2.54 -27.38
CA CYS A 18 0.87 1.29 -27.54
C CYS A 18 -0.34 1.19 -26.60
N TYR A 19 -0.30 1.85 -25.44
CA TYR A 19 -1.31 1.67 -24.38
C TYR A 19 -1.70 2.94 -23.62
N GLY A 20 -0.97 4.05 -23.79
CA GLY A 20 -1.13 5.25 -22.98
C GLY A 20 -2.21 6.18 -23.50
N LYS A 21 -3.30 6.33 -22.72
CA LYS A 21 -4.42 7.26 -23.01
C LYS A 21 -4.02 8.72 -23.11
N ASN A 22 -2.96 9.11 -22.39
CA ASN A 22 -2.46 10.49 -22.34
C ASN A 22 -1.20 10.68 -23.18
N SER A 23 -0.89 9.76 -24.11
CA SER A 23 0.32 9.90 -24.90
C SER A 23 0.16 11.06 -25.89
N ILE A 24 1.03 12.07 -25.72
CA ILE A 24 1.11 13.28 -26.56
C ILE A 24 1.73 13.00 -27.94
N HIS A 25 1.94 11.73 -28.28
CA HIS A 25 2.66 11.33 -29.47
C HIS A 25 1.71 11.09 -30.63
N TRP A 26 2.05 11.62 -31.80
CA TRP A 26 1.20 11.54 -33.00
C TRP A 26 0.86 10.10 -33.41
N LEU A 27 1.76 9.13 -33.18
CA LEU A 27 1.50 7.71 -33.48
C LEU A 27 0.34 7.11 -32.68
N SER A 28 0.07 7.59 -31.47
CA SER A 28 -1.05 7.08 -30.66
C SER A 28 -2.41 7.47 -31.23
N LYS A 29 -2.47 8.58 -31.99
CA LYS A 29 -3.67 8.96 -32.74
C LYS A 29 -3.90 8.07 -33.96
N SER A 30 -2.83 7.52 -34.54
CA SER A 30 -2.87 6.67 -35.73
C SER A 30 -3.04 5.17 -35.43
N CYS A 31 -2.67 4.73 -34.23
CA CYS A 31 -2.84 3.36 -33.75
C CYS A 31 -3.32 3.40 -32.30
N PRO A 32 -4.61 3.73 -32.06
CA PRO A 32 -5.17 3.71 -30.73
C PRO A 32 -5.19 2.26 -30.19
N PRO A 33 -5.01 2.06 -28.87
CA PRO A 33 -5.24 0.76 -28.26
C PRO A 33 -6.68 0.29 -28.53
N PRO A 34 -6.93 -1.03 -28.64
CA PRO A 34 -8.28 -1.54 -28.87
C PRO A 34 -9.25 -1.01 -27.81
N ASP A 35 -10.44 -0.56 -28.22
CA ASP A 35 -11.41 0.18 -27.37
C ASP A 35 -11.78 -0.53 -26.06
N SER A 36 -11.58 -1.84 -25.96
CA SER A 36 -11.89 -2.66 -24.78
C SER A 36 -10.71 -2.87 -23.81
N HIS A 37 -9.49 -2.43 -24.14
CA HIS A 37 -8.27 -2.71 -23.35
C HIS A 37 -7.57 -1.43 -22.89
N THR A 38 -8.12 -0.83 -21.84
CA THR A 38 -7.49 0.34 -21.21
C THR A 38 -6.52 -0.13 -20.13
N PHE A 39 -5.22 0.02 -20.38
CA PHE A 39 -4.19 -0.30 -19.40
C PHE A 39 -4.10 0.77 -18.32
N GLU A 40 -4.11 0.36 -17.06
CA GLU A 40 -4.01 1.26 -15.91
C GLU A 40 -2.54 1.44 -15.52
N GLU A 41 -1.92 2.53 -16.01
CA GLU A 41 -0.49 2.81 -15.80
C GLU A 41 -0.12 3.03 -14.34
N THR A 42 -1.03 3.64 -13.58
CA THR A 42 -0.83 4.00 -12.18
C THR A 42 -1.99 3.49 -11.35
N LYS A 43 -1.70 2.77 -10.28
CA LYS A 43 -2.71 2.31 -9.33
C LYS A 43 -2.53 3.01 -8.00
N ARG A 44 -3.63 3.44 -7.39
CA ARG A 44 -3.60 4.13 -6.09
C ARG A 44 -2.91 3.25 -5.03
N ILE A 45 -1.95 3.84 -4.34
CA ILE A 45 -1.33 3.25 -3.14
C ILE A 45 -2.19 3.65 -1.94
N MET A 46 -2.49 2.68 -1.07
CA MET A 46 -3.24 2.92 0.16
C MET A 46 -2.34 2.68 1.37
N ILE A 47 -2.22 3.69 2.23
CA ILE A 47 -1.51 3.60 3.51
C ILE A 47 -2.55 3.75 4.60
N GLY A 48 -2.63 2.78 5.49
CA GLY A 48 -3.53 2.79 6.64
C GLY A 48 -3.11 3.78 7.73
N HIS A 49 -3.83 3.72 8.85
CA HIS A 49 -3.57 4.55 10.03
C HIS A 49 -2.43 3.97 10.87
N ASP A 50 -1.72 4.80 11.64
CA ASP A 50 -0.60 4.36 12.51
C ASP A 50 0.53 3.58 11.78
N VAL A 51 0.74 3.85 10.49
CA VAL A 51 1.80 3.19 9.72
C VAL A 51 3.14 3.89 9.92
N CYS A 52 4.16 3.13 10.29
CA CYS A 52 5.53 3.61 10.34
C CYS A 52 6.28 3.21 9.06
N LEU A 53 6.70 4.21 8.27
CA LEU A 53 7.53 3.99 7.09
C LEU A 53 8.97 4.39 7.37
N GLY A 54 9.87 3.42 7.33
CA GLY A 54 11.31 3.67 7.42
C GLY A 54 11.81 4.50 6.23
N ALA A 55 12.91 5.22 6.45
CA ALA A 55 13.52 6.07 5.45
C ALA A 55 13.83 5.30 4.15
N ASN A 56 13.69 5.96 3.00
CA ASN A 56 13.95 5.40 1.67
C ASN A 56 13.14 4.14 1.33
N THR A 57 11.94 3.97 1.91
CA THR A 57 11.01 2.92 1.51
C THR A 57 10.40 3.23 0.13
N VAL A 58 10.38 2.23 -0.75
CA VAL A 58 9.71 2.26 -2.05
C VAL A 58 8.48 1.38 -1.99
N ILE A 59 7.31 1.94 -2.26
CA ILE A 59 6.04 1.21 -2.38
C ILE A 59 5.61 1.21 -3.84
N LEU A 60 5.31 0.01 -4.37
CA LEU A 60 4.85 -0.16 -5.75
C LEU A 60 3.35 0.15 -5.91
N ASP A 61 2.96 0.57 -7.12
CA ASP A 61 1.59 0.93 -7.46
C ASP A 61 0.57 -0.18 -7.16
N GLY A 62 -0.53 0.22 -6.50
CA GLY A 62 -1.65 -0.65 -6.14
C GLY A 62 -1.43 -1.47 -4.87
N VAL A 63 -0.34 -1.22 -4.14
CA VAL A 63 -0.10 -1.83 -2.83
C VAL A 63 -0.92 -1.15 -1.75
N THR A 64 -1.49 -1.96 -0.87
CA THR A 64 -2.10 -1.55 0.40
C THR A 64 -1.18 -1.90 1.57
N VAL A 65 -0.87 -0.92 2.42
CA VAL A 65 -0.19 -1.11 3.70
C VAL A 65 -1.23 -0.96 4.81
N GLY A 66 -1.50 -2.05 5.53
CA GLY A 66 -2.52 -2.11 6.58
C GLY A 66 -2.20 -1.25 7.80
N ASN A 67 -3.21 -0.98 8.62
CA ASN A 67 -3.10 -0.13 9.81
C ASN A 67 -2.04 -0.67 10.79
N GLY A 68 -1.32 0.21 11.45
CA GLY A 68 -0.32 -0.17 12.45
C GLY A 68 0.90 -0.89 11.88
N ALA A 69 1.03 -1.05 10.55
CA ALA A 69 2.17 -1.75 9.96
C ALA A 69 3.47 -0.94 10.09
N ILE A 70 4.59 -1.64 10.19
CA ILE A 70 5.94 -1.05 10.23
C ILE A 70 6.73 -1.56 9.04
N ILE A 71 7.23 -0.64 8.22
CA ILE A 71 8.09 -0.95 7.08
C ILE A 71 9.51 -0.51 7.38
N GLY A 72 10.46 -1.44 7.34
CA GLY A 72 11.87 -1.15 7.55
C GLY A 72 12.46 -0.21 6.49
N ALA A 73 13.49 0.55 6.85
CA ALA A 73 14.16 1.47 5.93
C ALA A 73 14.74 0.74 4.69
N GLY A 74 14.74 1.42 3.54
CA GLY A 74 15.26 0.88 2.26
C GLY A 74 14.43 -0.26 1.65
N SER A 75 13.24 -0.56 2.20
CA SER A 75 12.44 -1.69 1.72
C SER A 75 11.74 -1.39 0.39
N VAL A 76 11.59 -2.42 -0.45
CA VAL A 76 10.81 -2.35 -1.70
C VAL A 76 9.55 -3.21 -1.54
N VAL A 77 8.44 -2.53 -1.28
CA VAL A 77 7.13 -3.15 -1.02
C VAL A 77 6.44 -3.47 -2.33
N THR A 78 6.48 -4.75 -2.70
CA THR A 78 5.92 -5.25 -3.97
C THR A 78 4.56 -5.93 -3.83
N LYS A 79 4.07 -6.13 -2.60
CA LYS A 79 2.81 -6.80 -2.28
C LYS A 79 2.14 -6.12 -1.08
N ASN A 80 0.84 -6.34 -0.91
CA ASN A 80 0.08 -5.83 0.23
C ASN A 80 0.70 -6.29 1.56
N ILE A 81 0.74 -5.37 2.52
CA ILE A 81 1.24 -5.62 3.88
C ILE A 81 0.04 -5.66 4.83
N PRO A 82 -0.15 -6.75 5.60
CA PRO A 82 -1.27 -6.87 6.53
C PRO A 82 -1.20 -5.87 7.69
N PRO A 83 -2.32 -5.58 8.37
CA PRO A 83 -2.34 -4.75 9.57
C PRO A 83 -1.41 -5.30 10.67
N TYR A 84 -0.73 -4.38 11.35
CA TYR A 84 0.23 -4.61 12.43
C TYR A 84 1.41 -5.51 12.07
N ALA A 85 1.65 -5.75 10.77
CA ALA A 85 2.83 -6.48 10.33
C ALA A 85 4.08 -5.61 10.42
N VAL A 86 5.19 -6.22 10.83
CA VAL A 86 6.53 -5.66 10.68
C VAL A 86 7.16 -6.31 9.46
N ALA A 87 7.49 -5.52 8.44
CA ALA A 87 7.98 -6.01 7.16
C ALA A 87 9.23 -5.23 6.72
N ALA A 88 10.18 -5.90 6.07
CA ALA A 88 11.35 -5.23 5.52
C ALA A 88 11.98 -5.99 4.35
N GLY A 89 12.88 -5.32 3.62
CA GLY A 89 13.78 -5.91 2.63
C GLY A 89 13.43 -5.62 1.17
N VAL A 90 14.19 -6.25 0.27
CA VAL A 90 14.05 -6.14 -1.20
C VAL A 90 14.11 -7.55 -1.80
N PRO A 91 12.98 -8.19 -2.15
CA PRO A 91 11.61 -7.71 -1.96
C PRO A 91 11.20 -7.68 -0.47
N CYS A 92 10.34 -6.74 -0.10
CA CYS A 92 9.84 -6.60 1.27
C CYS A 92 9.00 -7.81 1.66
N LYS A 93 9.28 -8.38 2.84
CA LYS A 93 8.58 -9.54 3.39
C LYS A 93 8.14 -9.25 4.82
N VAL A 94 6.99 -9.80 5.21
CA VAL A 94 6.55 -9.82 6.61
C VAL A 94 7.54 -10.66 7.42
N LEU A 95 8.06 -10.08 8.50
CA LEU A 95 8.99 -10.72 9.42
C LEU A 95 8.24 -11.30 10.62
N TYR A 96 7.39 -10.47 11.24
CA TYR A 96 6.56 -10.83 12.39
C TYR A 96 5.40 -9.81 12.52
N TYR A 97 4.52 -10.02 13.50
CA TYR A 97 3.44 -9.09 13.82
C TYR A 97 3.72 -8.40 15.15
N ARG A 98 3.32 -7.12 15.28
CA ARG A 98 3.48 -6.34 16.53
C ARG A 98 2.77 -7.00 17.71
N PHE A 99 1.62 -7.64 17.46
CA PHE A 99 0.74 -8.24 18.47
C PHE A 99 0.17 -9.57 17.99
N ASN A 100 -0.38 -10.34 18.93
CA ASN A 100 -1.15 -11.56 18.64
C ASN A 100 -2.46 -11.26 17.87
N ASP A 101 -3.11 -12.29 17.34
CA ASP A 101 -4.30 -12.15 16.49
C ASP A 101 -5.48 -11.49 17.22
N ASP A 102 -5.70 -11.81 18.49
CA ASP A 102 -6.81 -11.28 19.29
C ASP A 102 -6.65 -9.78 19.52
N THR A 103 -5.46 -9.33 19.91
CA THR A 103 -5.15 -7.92 20.12
C THR A 103 -5.26 -7.15 18.80
N ARG A 104 -4.76 -7.70 17.68
CA ARG A 104 -4.92 -7.06 16.36
C ARG A 104 -6.38 -6.90 15.96
N ASN A 105 -7.19 -7.94 16.17
CA ASN A 105 -8.62 -7.90 15.87
C ASN A 105 -9.37 -6.91 16.75
N LYS A 106 -9.02 -6.79 18.04
CA LYS A 106 -9.58 -5.78 18.94
C LYS A 106 -9.24 -4.37 18.45
N LEU A 107 -7.99 -4.12 18.10
CA LEU A 107 -7.54 -2.80 17.62
C LEU A 107 -8.19 -2.42 16.27
N GLU A 108 -8.29 -3.34 15.31
CA GLU A 108 -9.00 -3.10 14.03
C GLU A 108 -10.49 -2.82 14.23
N LYS A 109 -11.12 -3.41 15.25
CA LYS A 109 -12.52 -3.12 15.60
C LYS A 109 -12.68 -1.80 16.33
N MET A 110 -11.74 -1.47 17.22
CA MET A 110 -11.74 -0.25 18.01
C MET A 110 -11.61 0.99 17.11
N LYS A 111 -10.82 0.89 16.04
CA LYS A 111 -10.54 1.98 15.10
C LYS A 111 -10.32 3.32 15.79
N TRP A 112 -9.46 3.31 16.81
CA TRP A 112 -9.28 4.46 17.69
C TRP A 112 -8.90 5.74 16.94
N TRP A 113 -8.26 5.61 15.77
CA TRP A 113 -7.92 6.72 14.89
C TRP A 113 -9.14 7.42 14.22
N GLU A 114 -10.33 6.82 14.26
CA GLU A 114 -11.59 7.43 13.79
C GLU A 114 -12.36 8.15 14.92
N LYS A 115 -11.93 8.01 16.18
CA LYS A 115 -12.63 8.53 17.37
C LYS A 115 -12.33 10.01 17.63
N ASP A 116 -13.29 10.69 18.27
CA ASP A 116 -13.08 12.05 18.76
C ASP A 116 -12.26 12.08 20.07
N TYR A 117 -11.96 13.29 20.55
CA TYR A 117 -11.07 13.47 21.70
C TYR A 117 -11.70 12.92 22.99
N GLU A 118 -12.99 13.14 23.20
CA GLU A 118 -13.75 12.66 24.35
C GLU A 118 -13.81 11.13 24.38
N GLU A 119 -14.09 10.49 23.25
CA GLU A 119 -14.04 9.04 23.10
C GLU A 119 -12.64 8.47 23.35
N LEU A 120 -11.59 9.16 22.88
CA LEU A 120 -10.20 8.76 23.12
C LEU A 120 -9.84 8.80 24.60
N GLU A 121 -10.23 9.84 25.34
CA GLU A 121 -9.97 9.96 26.77
C GLU A 121 -10.53 8.78 27.58
N LEU A 122 -11.70 8.25 27.18
CA LEU A 122 -12.32 7.09 27.83
C LEU A 122 -11.51 5.80 27.65
N ILE A 123 -10.84 5.64 26.50
CA ILE A 123 -10.10 4.42 26.16
C ILE A 123 -8.59 4.51 26.41
N LEU A 124 -8.06 5.67 26.83
CA LEU A 124 -6.63 5.85 27.13
C LEU A 124 -6.07 4.82 28.11
N SER A 125 -6.90 4.31 29.03
CA SER A 125 -6.50 3.28 29.99
C SER A 125 -6.16 1.93 29.31
N GLU A 126 -6.77 1.65 28.15
CA GLU A 126 -6.58 0.42 27.37
C GLU A 126 -5.26 0.42 26.58
N PHE A 127 -4.63 1.58 26.34
CA PHE A 127 -3.39 1.69 25.55
C PHE A 127 -2.10 1.33 26.30
N LYS A 128 -2.18 1.00 27.59
CA LYS A 128 -0.98 0.87 28.44
C LYS A 128 -0.20 -0.42 28.22
N TYR A 129 -0.87 -1.56 28.03
CA TYR A 129 -0.21 -2.85 27.85
C TYR A 129 -0.99 -3.74 26.88
N PRO A 130 -0.36 -4.20 25.78
CA PRO A 130 -1.05 -4.97 24.75
C PRO A 130 -1.45 -6.40 25.18
N ASP A 131 -0.86 -6.90 26.27
CA ASP A 131 -1.01 -8.27 26.78
C ASP A 131 -1.34 -8.32 28.29
N SER A 132 -1.83 -7.22 28.88
CA SER A 132 -2.31 -7.27 30.27
C SER A 132 -3.73 -7.86 30.31
N GLU A 133 -3.80 -9.18 30.44
CA GLU A 133 -4.87 -9.82 31.23
C GLU A 133 -4.55 -9.74 32.72
#